data_AF-A0A1S3UUS7-F1
#
_entry.id   AF-A0A1S3UUS7-F1
#
_cell.length_a   1.000
_cell.length_b   1.000
_cell.length_c   1.000
_cell.angle_alpha   90.00
_cell.angle_beta   90.00
_cell.angle_gamma   90.00
#
_symmetry.space_group_name_H-M   'P 1'
#
loop_
_entity.id
_entity.type
_entity.pdbx_description
1 polymer ?
#
loop_
_entity_poly.entity_id
_entity_poly.type
_entity_poly.pdbx_seq_one_letter_code
_entity_poly.pdbx_strand_id
1 'polypeptide(L)'
;MQYYQPPSFMDSLKALEADIHHANVLAASIPKGNGQDYLQMKLVYSKLAPIFLFFFQWMDYSCSCLPSSHFNLFRVLVYKVHTNGKSDMYSSGRKATVREFYSVILPSLQRLHGDLVEAKIGEENDDNTEMISSKEELEREHECGICLESTTKMVLPNCCHAMCINCYNDWNTRSESCPFCRGSLKRVNSGDLWVLTCSRDVIDMQTINREDVLRLYLFVNNLPQYTPDAVFLMYYDYLF
;
A
#
# COMPACT_ATOMS: atom_id res chain seq x y z
N MET A 1 13.76 8.69 36.70
CA MET A 1 13.37 7.51 35.89
C MET A 1 11.85 7.43 35.92
N GLN A 2 11.17 7.81 34.83
CA GLN A 2 9.73 7.58 34.73
C GLN A 2 9.51 6.08 34.55
N TYR A 3 8.86 5.45 35.52
CA TYR A 3 8.38 4.08 35.39
C TYR A 3 7.32 4.06 34.28
N TYR A 4 7.66 3.48 33.12
CA TYR A 4 6.71 3.25 32.04
C TYR A 4 5.81 2.09 32.46
N GLN A 5 4.63 2.41 33.02
CA GLN A 5 3.62 1.40 33.31
C GLN A 5 3.04 0.90 31.97
N PRO A 6 3.01 -0.41 31.72
CA PRO A 6 2.37 -0.93 30.52
C PRO A 6 0.89 -0.53 30.51
N PRO A 7 0.34 -0.13 29.33
CA PRO A 7 -1.05 0.29 29.24
C PRO A 7 -1.97 -0.86 29.65
N SER A 8 -3.06 -0.52 30.34
CA SER A 8 -4.06 -1.52 30.71
C SER A 8 -4.70 -2.12 29.45
N PHE A 9 -5.33 -3.28 29.61
CA PHE A 9 -6.11 -3.89 28.53
C PHE A 9 -7.17 -2.91 27.98
N MET A 10 -7.83 -2.16 28.87
CA MET A 10 -8.84 -1.16 28.49
C MET A 10 -8.24 0.01 27.71
N ASP A 11 -7.02 0.43 28.04
CA ASP A 11 -6.34 1.50 27.29
C ASP A 11 -5.91 1.02 25.89
N SER A 12 -5.48 -0.23 25.77
CA SER A 12 -5.16 -0.85 24.49
C SER A 12 -6.41 -1.01 23.60
N LEU A 13 -7.56 -1.32 24.20
CA LEU A 13 -8.84 -1.38 23.47
C LEU A 13 -9.28 0.01 22.98
N LYS A 14 -9.16 1.05 23.82
CA LYS A 14 -9.44 2.44 23.41
C LYS A 14 -8.50 2.91 22.31
N ALA A 15 -7.22 2.54 22.37
CA ALA A 15 -6.25 2.84 21.32
C ALA A 15 -6.66 2.19 19.99
N LEU A 16 -7.07 0.91 20.01
CA LEU A 16 -7.58 0.22 18.82
C LEU A 16 -8.83 0.91 18.24
N GLU A 17 -9.77 1.36 19.08
CA GLU A 17 -10.96 2.10 18.61
C GLU A 17 -10.58 3.44 17.98
N ALA A 18 -9.63 4.16 18.57
CA ALA A 18 -9.11 5.41 18.01
C ALA A 18 -8.41 5.18 16.66
N ASP A 19 -7.63 4.11 16.53
CA ASP A 19 -6.97 3.75 15.28
C ASP A 19 -7.97 3.36 14.18
N ILE A 20 -9.04 2.64 14.54
CA ILE A 20 -10.14 2.32 13.61
C ILE A 20 -10.85 3.61 13.16
N HIS A 21 -11.08 4.55 14.07
CA HIS A 21 -11.64 5.85 13.72
C HIS A 21 -10.72 6.63 12.78
N HIS A 22 -9.42 6.67 13.06
CA HIS A 22 -8.44 7.28 12.17
C HIS A 22 -8.42 6.62 10.78
N ALA A 23 -8.45 5.29 10.72
CA ALA A 23 -8.53 4.54 9.48
C ALA A 23 -9.79 4.91 8.65
N ASN A 24 -10.93 5.14 9.31
CA ASN A 24 -12.14 5.61 8.63
C ASN A 24 -11.98 7.00 8.01
N VAL A 25 -11.29 7.92 8.72
CA VAL A 25 -10.97 9.25 8.18
C VAL A 25 -10.09 9.14 6.94
N LEU A 26 -9.06 8.28 6.99
CA LEU A 26 -8.20 8.01 5.84
C LEU A 26 -8.99 7.43 4.67
N ALA A 27 -9.80 6.40 4.92
CA ALA A 27 -10.60 5.74 3.89
C ALA A 27 -11.61 6.68 3.22
N ALA A 28 -12.17 7.65 3.95
CA ALA A 28 -13.08 8.66 3.40
C ALA A 28 -12.37 9.68 2.48
N SER A 29 -11.05 9.88 2.65
CA SER A 29 -10.25 10.84 1.88
C SER A 29 -9.72 10.30 0.55
N ILE A 30 -9.74 8.98 0.34
CA ILE A 30 -9.23 8.34 -0.88
C ILE A 30 -10.18 8.66 -2.06
N PRO A 31 -9.66 9.08 -3.23
CA PRO A 31 -10.47 9.49 -4.36
C PRO A 31 -11.30 8.34 -4.91
N LYS A 32 -12.58 8.65 -5.13
CA LYS A 32 -13.63 7.72 -5.55
C LYS A 32 -13.60 7.58 -7.07
N GLY A 33 -12.89 6.58 -7.60
CA GLY A 33 -12.92 6.32 -9.04
C GLY A 33 -14.30 5.83 -9.47
N ASN A 34 -15.05 6.62 -10.25
CA ASN A 34 -16.35 6.40 -10.93
C ASN A 34 -17.52 5.73 -10.15
N GLY A 35 -17.28 5.05 -9.03
CA GLY A 35 -18.25 4.51 -8.09
C GLY A 35 -17.98 5.13 -6.72
N GLN A 36 -19.02 5.70 -6.11
CA GLN A 36 -18.91 6.54 -4.91
C GLN A 36 -18.76 5.73 -3.62
N ASP A 37 -17.94 4.68 -3.65
CA ASP A 37 -17.87 3.71 -2.56
C ASP A 37 -16.60 3.88 -1.76
N TYR A 38 -16.73 3.89 -0.44
CA TYR A 38 -15.60 3.92 0.48
C TYR A 38 -15.71 2.82 1.53
N LEU A 39 -14.58 2.49 2.14
CA LEU A 39 -14.52 1.53 3.24
C LEU A 39 -14.85 2.23 4.55
N GLN A 40 -15.69 1.60 5.35
CA GLN A 40 -15.92 1.98 6.73
C GLN A 40 -15.71 0.76 7.62
N MET A 41 -15.16 1.02 8.79
CA MET A 41 -14.67 0.02 9.74
C MET A 41 -15.29 0.27 11.10
N LYS A 42 -15.63 -0.81 11.81
CA LYS A 42 -16.07 -0.75 13.20
C LYS A 42 -15.55 -1.93 14.01
N LEU A 43 -15.27 -1.69 15.29
CA LEU A 43 -14.94 -2.77 16.22
C LEU A 43 -16.23 -3.50 16.62
N VAL A 44 -16.23 -4.83 16.53
CA VAL A 44 -17.35 -5.69 16.93
C VAL A 44 -16.89 -6.68 17.97
N TYR A 45 -17.71 -6.85 18.99
CA TYR A 45 -17.47 -7.68 20.16
C TYR A 45 -18.17 -9.02 20.00
N SER A 46 -17.50 -10.12 20.39
CA SER A 46 -18.13 -11.43 20.50
C SER A 46 -19.10 -11.45 21.70
N LYS A 47 -20.06 -12.39 21.69
CA LYS A 47 -21.06 -12.54 22.78
C LYS A 47 -20.42 -12.80 24.15
N LEU A 48 -19.25 -13.42 24.17
CA LEU A 48 -18.52 -13.72 25.41
C LEU A 48 -17.60 -12.58 25.84
N ALA A 49 -17.38 -11.56 24.99
CA ALA A 49 -16.46 -10.47 25.30
C ALA A 49 -16.76 -9.79 26.65
N PRO A 50 -18.01 -9.48 27.04
CA PRO A 50 -18.29 -8.86 28.34
C PRO A 50 -17.83 -9.71 29.53
N ILE A 51 -17.96 -11.04 29.43
CA ILE A 51 -17.57 -11.99 30.47
C ILE A 51 -16.04 -11.97 30.61
N PHE A 52 -15.31 -12.08 29.50
CA PHE A 52 -13.85 -12.04 29.50
C PHE A 52 -13.31 -10.67 29.93
N LEU A 53 -13.93 -9.57 29.49
CA LEU A 53 -13.57 -8.21 29.91
C LEU A 53 -13.72 -8.04 31.43
N PHE A 54 -14.80 -8.55 32.01
CA PHE A 54 -15.01 -8.53 33.45
C PHE A 54 -13.90 -9.33 34.19
N PHE A 55 -13.55 -10.51 33.68
CA PHE A 55 -12.44 -11.28 34.25
C PHE A 55 -11.08 -10.58 34.10
N PHE A 56 -10.79 -9.96 32.95
CA PHE A 56 -9.54 -9.22 32.75
C PHE A 56 -9.43 -7.97 33.63
N GLN A 57 -10.56 -7.30 33.88
CA GLN A 57 -10.64 -6.17 34.80
C GLN A 57 -10.39 -6.59 36.25
N TRP A 58 -10.88 -7.77 36.66
CA TRP A 58 -10.70 -8.25 38.04
C TRP A 58 -9.29 -8.79 38.32
N MET A 59 -8.59 -9.30 37.30
CA MET A 59 -7.28 -9.92 37.45
C MET A 59 -6.10 -8.93 37.44
N ASP A 60 -6.33 -7.60 37.43
CA ASP A 60 -5.30 -6.55 37.28
C ASP A 60 -4.25 -6.91 36.21
N TYR A 61 -4.71 -7.50 35.11
CA TYR A 61 -3.82 -8.07 34.09
C TYR A 61 -3.06 -6.95 33.39
N SER A 62 -1.84 -6.69 33.87
CA SER A 62 -0.90 -5.68 33.36
C SER A 62 -0.22 -6.11 32.04
N CYS A 63 -0.67 -7.24 31.47
CA CYS A 63 -0.12 -7.71 30.21
C CYS A 63 -0.75 -6.92 29.06
N SER A 64 0.07 -6.11 28.42
CA SER A 64 -0.17 -5.52 27.09
C SER A 64 -0.33 -6.58 25.98
N CYS A 65 -0.15 -7.86 26.31
CA CYS A 65 -0.50 -8.94 25.44
C CYS A 65 -2.04 -9.06 25.40
N LEU A 66 -2.64 -8.82 24.24
CA LEU A 66 -4.01 -9.24 23.93
C LEU A 66 -4.01 -10.77 23.78
N PRO A 67 -4.35 -11.60 24.79
CA PRO A 67 -4.65 -13.02 24.53
C PRO A 67 -5.89 -13.17 23.62
N SER A 68 -6.56 -12.06 23.28
CA SER A 68 -7.72 -11.99 22.39
C SER A 68 -7.48 -12.55 20.99
N SER A 69 -6.22 -12.66 20.54
CA SER A 69 -5.87 -13.36 19.29
C SER A 69 -6.33 -14.83 19.32
N HIS A 70 -6.22 -15.51 20.47
CA HIS A 70 -6.67 -16.90 20.64
C HIS A 70 -8.19 -17.00 20.89
N PHE A 71 -8.77 -16.05 21.63
CA PHE A 71 -10.18 -16.10 22.02
C PHE A 71 -11.14 -15.43 21.02
N ASN A 72 -10.61 -14.75 20.00
CA ASN A 72 -11.40 -14.08 18.96
C ASN A 72 -12.51 -13.17 19.56
N LEU A 73 -12.16 -12.44 20.62
CA LEU A 73 -13.11 -11.67 21.43
C LEU A 73 -13.64 -10.43 20.71
N PHE A 74 -12.83 -9.87 19.81
CA PHE A 74 -13.16 -8.68 19.03
C PHE A 74 -12.69 -8.87 17.60
N ARG A 75 -13.41 -8.28 16.65
CA ARG A 75 -13.05 -8.26 15.22
C ARG A 75 -13.29 -6.87 14.67
N VAL A 76 -12.51 -6.51 13.66
CA VAL A 76 -12.74 -5.29 12.88
C VAL A 76 -13.66 -5.67 11.73
N LEU A 77 -14.88 -5.12 11.71
CA LEU A 77 -15.80 -5.29 10.61
C LEU A 77 -15.52 -4.21 9.57
N VAL A 78 -15.23 -4.61 8.34
CA VAL A 78 -15.01 -3.73 7.20
C VAL A 78 -16.22 -3.83 6.27
N TYR A 79 -16.84 -2.71 5.93
CA TYR A 79 -17.98 -2.68 5.02
C TYR A 79 -17.82 -1.58 3.97
N LYS A 80 -18.45 -1.81 2.82
CA LYS A 80 -18.48 -0.85 1.72
C LYS A 80 -19.71 0.03 1.88
N VAL A 81 -19.51 1.35 1.90
CA VAL A 81 -20.58 2.35 2.00
C VAL A 81 -20.76 3.02 0.66
N HIS A 82 -21.99 3.01 0.14
CA HIS A 82 -22.38 3.68 -1.09
C HIS A 82 -23.05 5.02 -0.71
N THR A 83 -22.65 6.14 -1.30
CA THR A 83 -23.20 7.47 -0.93
C THR A 83 -24.63 7.73 -1.39
N ASN A 84 -25.30 6.79 -2.06
CA ASN A 84 -26.60 7.00 -2.71
C ASN A 84 -27.81 7.04 -1.75
N GLY A 85 -27.62 7.39 -0.48
CA GLY A 85 -28.68 7.66 0.51
C GLY A 85 -29.49 6.45 0.99
N LYS A 86 -29.57 5.36 0.21
CA LYS A 86 -30.03 4.04 0.67
C LYS A 86 -28.83 3.29 1.22
N SER A 87 -28.55 3.47 2.51
CA SER A 87 -27.75 2.50 3.23
C SER A 87 -28.54 1.19 3.28
N ASP A 88 -28.42 0.35 2.25
CA ASP A 88 -28.76 -1.04 2.43
C ASP A 88 -27.83 -1.54 3.53
N MET A 89 -28.36 -1.67 4.75
CA MET A 89 -27.67 -2.24 5.92
C MET A 89 -27.21 -3.70 5.69
N TYR A 90 -27.37 -4.20 4.46
CA TYR A 90 -27.04 -5.51 3.94
C TYR A 90 -25.79 -5.52 3.05
N SER A 91 -24.99 -4.45 2.99
CA SER A 91 -23.67 -4.60 2.38
C SER A 91 -22.88 -5.61 3.22
N SER A 92 -22.56 -6.74 2.60
CA SER A 92 -21.97 -7.90 3.24
C SER A 92 -20.64 -7.51 3.91
N GLY A 93 -20.68 -7.21 5.21
CA GLY A 93 -19.48 -6.88 5.98
C GLY A 93 -18.44 -7.99 5.91
N ARG A 94 -17.18 -7.62 6.12
CA ARG A 94 -16.03 -8.51 6.07
C ARG A 94 -15.33 -8.50 7.43
N LYS A 95 -15.01 -9.68 7.95
CA LYS A 95 -14.41 -9.86 9.28
C LYS A 95 -12.89 -9.83 9.18
N ALA A 96 -12.26 -8.73 9.55
CA ALA A 96 -10.82 -8.64 9.74
C ALA A 96 -10.44 -8.91 11.22
N THR A 97 -9.32 -9.58 11.42
CA THR A 97 -8.64 -9.66 12.72
C THR A 97 -7.91 -8.35 13.02
N VAL A 98 -7.60 -8.11 14.29
CA VAL A 98 -6.76 -6.96 14.71
C VAL A 98 -5.39 -7.01 14.02
N ARG A 99 -4.86 -8.22 13.80
CA ARG A 99 -3.60 -8.41 13.07
C ARG A 99 -3.72 -7.96 11.62
N GLU A 100 -4.75 -8.39 10.89
CA GLU A 100 -4.97 -7.97 9.49
C GLU A 100 -5.22 -6.46 9.38
N PHE A 101 -5.90 -5.89 10.38
CA PHE A 101 -6.09 -4.45 10.48
C PHE A 101 -4.74 -3.70 10.54
N TYR A 102 -3.87 -4.05 11.50
CA TYR A 102 -2.58 -3.36 11.66
C TYR A 102 -1.52 -3.73 10.63
N SER A 103 -1.57 -4.92 10.04
CA SER A 103 -0.54 -5.39 9.09
C SER A 103 -0.86 -5.10 7.63
N VAL A 104 -2.13 -4.89 7.28
CA VAL A 104 -2.55 -4.70 5.88
C VAL A 104 -3.43 -3.47 5.74
N ILE A 105 -4.57 -3.42 6.44
CA ILE A 105 -5.61 -2.41 6.17
C ILE A 105 -5.13 -1.00 6.52
N LEU A 106 -4.74 -0.75 7.77
CA LEU A 106 -4.31 0.57 8.22
C LEU A 106 -3.06 1.07 7.46
N PRO A 107 -1.98 0.27 7.29
CA PRO A 107 -0.82 0.70 6.50
C PRO A 107 -1.16 1.04 5.04
N SER A 108 -2.06 0.28 4.41
CA SER A 108 -2.47 0.56 3.02
C SER A 108 -3.22 1.88 2.92
N LEU A 109 -4.10 2.17 3.88
CA LEU A 109 -4.83 3.44 3.94
C LEU A 109 -3.90 4.64 4.19
N GLN A 110 -2.90 4.46 5.06
CA GLN A 110 -1.90 5.50 5.34
C GLN A 110 -1.05 5.82 4.12
N ARG A 111 -0.59 4.78 3.40
CA ARG A 111 0.19 4.95 2.16
C ARG A 111 -0.62 5.69 1.10
N LEU A 112 -1.82 5.20 0.80
CA LEU A 112 -2.74 5.83 -0.15
C LEU A 112 -3.07 7.29 0.21
N HIS A 113 -3.16 7.61 1.50
CA HIS A 113 -3.36 9.00 1.93
C HIS A 113 -2.10 9.86 1.75
N GLY A 114 -0.92 9.34 2.10
CA GLY A 114 0.35 10.03 1.91
C GLY A 114 0.58 10.41 0.45
N ASP A 115 0.37 9.46 -0.46
CA ASP A 115 0.56 9.67 -1.91
C ASP A 115 -0.39 10.75 -2.46
N LEU A 116 -1.61 10.87 -1.91
CA LEU A 116 -2.56 11.93 -2.27
C LEU A 116 -2.14 13.30 -1.76
N VAL A 117 -1.55 13.37 -0.57
CA VAL A 117 -1.05 14.63 -0.02
C VAL A 117 0.14 15.11 -0.83
N GLU A 118 1.06 14.21 -1.19
CA GLU A 118 2.22 14.53 -2.03
C GLU A 118 1.82 14.98 -3.43
N ALA A 119 0.83 14.32 -4.05
CA ALA A 119 0.31 14.72 -5.36
C ALA A 119 -0.25 16.15 -5.36
N LYS A 120 -1.01 16.53 -4.32
CA LYS A 120 -1.57 17.88 -4.18
C LYS A 120 -0.49 18.95 -3.99
N ILE A 121 0.56 18.65 -3.25
CA ILE A 121 1.69 19.58 -3.05
C ILE A 121 2.50 19.76 -4.34
N GLY A 122 2.63 18.69 -5.15
CA GLY A 122 3.28 18.76 -6.46
C GLY A 122 2.54 19.67 -7.45
N GLU A 123 1.21 19.57 -7.50
CA GLU A 123 0.36 20.39 -8.38
C GLU A 123 0.44 21.90 -8.08
N GLU A 124 0.71 22.30 -6.83
CA GLU A 124 0.86 23.72 -6.46
C GLU A 124 2.23 24.31 -6.86
N ASN A 125 3.23 23.47 -7.14
CA ASN A 125 4.60 23.91 -7.45
C ASN A 125 4.97 23.81 -8.95
N ASP A 126 4.15 23.15 -9.78
CA ASP A 126 4.47 22.83 -11.17
C ASP A 126 4.06 23.92 -12.19
N ASP A 127 3.54 25.07 -11.75
CA ASP A 127 3.20 26.20 -12.65
C ASP A 127 4.45 26.93 -13.20
N ASN A 128 5.66 26.47 -12.87
CA ASN A 128 6.91 27.08 -13.30
C ASN A 128 8.02 26.05 -13.56
N THR A 129 7.97 25.28 -14.67
CA THR A 129 9.11 24.96 -15.56
C THR A 129 8.68 23.92 -16.60
N GLU A 130 8.01 24.36 -17.68
CA GLU A 130 7.95 23.55 -18.90
C GLU A 130 9.30 23.65 -19.62
N MET A 131 10.20 22.72 -19.34
CA MET A 131 11.33 22.43 -20.23
C MET A 131 10.78 21.61 -21.40
N ILE A 132 10.35 22.30 -22.44
CA ILE A 132 9.96 21.73 -23.74
C ILE A 132 11.23 21.11 -24.35
N SER A 133 11.55 19.88 -23.98
CA SER A 133 12.37 19.00 -24.82
C SER A 133 11.44 18.39 -25.86
N SER A 134 11.77 18.57 -27.13
CA SER A 134 10.97 18.04 -28.22
C SER A 134 10.90 16.51 -28.11
N LYS A 135 9.72 15.93 -28.33
CA LYS A 135 9.48 14.47 -28.25
C LYS A 135 10.49 13.64 -29.06
N GLU A 136 11.00 14.22 -30.15
CA GLU A 136 12.02 13.62 -31.03
C GLU A 136 13.44 13.60 -30.45
N GLU A 137 13.79 14.50 -29.52
CA GLU A 137 15.09 14.48 -28.83
C GLU A 137 15.09 13.45 -27.70
N LEU A 138 13.98 13.35 -26.98
CA LEU A 138 13.76 12.31 -25.96
C LEU A 138 13.83 10.90 -26.57
N GLU A 139 13.20 10.67 -27.73
CA GLU A 139 13.25 9.37 -28.41
C GLU A 139 14.67 8.99 -28.84
N ARG A 140 15.47 9.94 -29.34
CA ARG A 140 16.88 9.71 -29.72
C ARG A 140 17.79 9.38 -28.53
N GLU A 141 17.51 9.94 -27.34
CA GLU A 141 18.26 9.58 -26.13
C GLU A 141 17.96 8.17 -25.61
N HIS A 142 16.88 7.53 -26.06
CA HIS A 142 16.48 6.19 -25.61
C HIS A 142 16.94 5.06 -26.53
N GLU A 143 17.41 5.37 -27.74
CA GLU A 143 17.89 4.36 -28.69
C GLU A 143 19.33 3.93 -28.43
N CYS A 144 19.63 2.66 -28.64
CA CYS A 144 21.01 2.19 -28.58
C CYS A 144 21.87 2.91 -29.63
N GLY A 145 22.97 3.55 -29.23
CA GLY A 145 23.88 4.26 -30.15
C GLY A 145 24.66 3.38 -31.14
N ILE A 146 24.34 2.08 -31.23
CA ILE A 146 24.94 1.12 -32.16
C ILE A 146 23.88 0.59 -33.13
N CYS A 147 22.80 -0.03 -32.63
CA CYS A 147 21.74 -0.59 -33.49
C CYS A 147 20.56 0.36 -33.76
N LEU A 148 20.49 1.51 -33.07
CA LEU A 148 19.39 2.48 -33.14
C LEU A 148 18.02 1.93 -32.72
N GLU A 149 17.96 0.79 -32.04
CA GLU A 149 16.71 0.25 -31.52
C GLU A 149 16.38 0.83 -30.14
N SER A 150 15.10 1.11 -29.91
CA SER A 150 14.53 1.51 -28.61
C SER A 150 14.51 0.33 -27.64
N THR A 151 15.66 0.03 -27.02
CA THR A 151 15.86 -1.09 -26.09
C THR A 151 16.50 -0.61 -24.80
N THR A 152 16.29 -1.34 -23.70
CA THR A 152 16.95 -1.07 -22.43
C THR A 152 18.47 -1.11 -22.60
N LYS A 153 19.14 -0.04 -22.16
CA LYS A 153 20.59 0.10 -22.28
C LYS A 153 21.28 -0.47 -21.06
N MET A 154 22.47 -1.00 -21.28
CA MET A 154 23.41 -1.46 -20.27
C MET A 154 24.58 -0.49 -20.23
N VAL A 155 25.01 -0.10 -19.04
CA VAL A 155 26.11 0.84 -18.78
C VAL A 155 27.36 0.05 -18.38
N LEU A 156 28.47 0.36 -19.05
CA LEU A 156 29.77 -0.23 -18.74
C LEU A 156 30.38 0.40 -17.48
N PRO A 157 30.85 -0.39 -16.50
CA PRO A 157 31.30 0.13 -15.20
C PRO A 157 32.58 0.98 -15.28
N ASN A 158 33.45 0.74 -16.27
CA ASN A 158 34.75 1.40 -16.35
C ASN A 158 34.71 2.74 -17.09
N CYS A 159 33.66 3.03 -17.85
CA CYS A 159 33.60 4.22 -18.72
C CYS A 159 32.21 4.84 -18.88
N CYS A 160 31.19 4.30 -18.22
CA CYS A 160 29.81 4.77 -18.23
C CYS A 160 29.13 4.88 -19.60
N HIS A 161 29.73 4.32 -20.66
CA HIS A 161 29.09 4.24 -21.97
C HIS A 161 27.97 3.21 -21.97
N ALA A 162 26.89 3.54 -22.69
CA ALA A 162 25.66 2.76 -22.69
C ALA A 162 25.35 2.18 -24.08
N MET A 163 24.96 0.90 -24.13
CA MET A 163 24.46 0.22 -25.34
C MET A 163 23.48 -0.90 -24.96
N CYS A 164 22.68 -1.42 -25.87
CA CYS A 164 21.81 -2.55 -25.54
C CYS A 164 22.62 -3.82 -25.25
N ILE A 165 22.04 -4.75 -24.51
CA ILE A 165 22.70 -6.00 -24.11
C ILE A 165 23.13 -6.85 -25.33
N ASN A 166 22.36 -6.82 -26.42
CA ASN A 166 22.67 -7.55 -27.64
C ASN A 166 23.93 -7.00 -28.30
N CYS A 167 24.02 -5.67 -28.49
CA CYS A 167 25.23 -5.05 -29.03
C CYS A 167 26.46 -5.24 -28.14
N TYR A 168 26.28 -5.22 -26.81
CA TYR A 168 27.37 -5.55 -25.89
C TYR A 168 27.87 -6.99 -26.10
N ASN A 169 26.96 -7.98 -26.11
CA ASN A 169 27.32 -9.38 -26.26
C ASN A 169 28.02 -9.64 -27.61
N ASP A 170 27.46 -9.12 -28.70
CA ASP A 170 28.02 -9.25 -30.04
C ASP A 170 29.42 -8.64 -30.12
N TRP A 171 29.61 -7.46 -29.53
CA TRP A 171 30.91 -6.80 -29.51
C TRP A 171 31.92 -7.54 -28.65
N ASN A 172 31.52 -7.99 -27.45
CA ASN A 172 32.38 -8.67 -26.50
C ASN A 172 32.87 -10.03 -27.04
N THR A 173 32.15 -10.67 -27.98
CA THR A 173 32.65 -11.86 -28.68
C THR A 173 33.86 -11.57 -29.59
N ARG A 174 34.03 -10.31 -30.02
CA ARG A 174 35.07 -9.89 -30.97
C ARG A 174 36.19 -9.09 -30.30
N SER A 175 35.85 -8.34 -29.25
CA SER A 175 36.77 -7.39 -28.62
C SER A 175 36.38 -7.13 -27.17
N GLU A 176 37.32 -7.36 -26.25
CA GLU A 176 37.20 -7.02 -24.83
C GLU A 176 37.50 -5.53 -24.58
N SER A 177 36.90 -4.64 -25.37
CA SER A 177 37.05 -3.19 -25.24
C SER A 177 35.72 -2.47 -25.42
N CYS A 178 35.56 -1.27 -24.88
CA CYS A 178 34.37 -0.47 -25.09
C CYS A 178 34.29 -0.04 -26.57
N PRO A 179 33.16 -0.26 -27.28
CA PRO A 179 33.02 0.14 -28.68
C PRO A 179 33.08 1.66 -28.89
N PHE A 180 32.80 2.46 -27.85
CA PHE A 180 32.79 3.91 -27.92
C PHE A 180 34.16 4.54 -27.63
N CYS A 181 34.83 4.12 -26.55
CA CYS A 181 36.09 4.73 -26.10
C CYS A 181 37.31 3.81 -26.14
N ARG A 182 37.14 2.54 -26.54
CA ARG A 182 38.18 1.50 -26.55
C ARG A 182 38.82 1.19 -25.19
N GLY A 183 38.21 1.64 -24.10
CA GLY A 183 38.60 1.27 -22.74
C GLY A 183 38.50 -0.24 -22.51
N SER A 184 39.39 -0.81 -21.70
CA SER A 184 39.47 -2.26 -21.47
C SER A 184 38.25 -2.85 -20.74
N LEU A 185 37.76 -4.00 -21.21
CA LEU A 185 36.66 -4.78 -20.62
C LEU A 185 37.09 -6.19 -20.15
N LYS A 186 38.39 -6.50 -20.12
CA LYS A 186 38.93 -7.85 -19.80
C LYS A 186 38.50 -8.48 -18.45
N ARG A 187 37.87 -7.71 -17.57
CA ARG A 187 37.38 -8.15 -16.25
C ARG A 187 35.92 -7.80 -16.01
N VAL A 188 35.19 -7.44 -17.07
CA VAL A 188 33.77 -7.07 -16.99
C VAL A 188 32.96 -8.28 -17.43
N ASN A 189 32.20 -8.84 -16.49
CA ASN A 189 31.22 -9.89 -16.75
C ASN A 189 29.82 -9.30 -16.93
N SER A 190 28.86 -10.12 -17.35
CA SER A 190 27.45 -9.71 -17.49
C SER A 190 26.84 -9.18 -16.19
N GLY A 191 27.30 -9.68 -15.03
CA GLY A 191 26.85 -9.21 -13.71
C GLY A 191 27.40 -7.84 -13.30
N ASP A 192 28.43 -7.34 -13.99
CA ASP A 192 29.04 -6.04 -13.71
C ASP A 192 28.39 -4.91 -14.53
N LEU A 193 27.47 -5.25 -15.42
CA LEU A 193 26.72 -4.31 -16.25
C LEU A 193 25.54 -3.73 -15.48
N TRP A 194 25.34 -2.41 -15.60
CA TRP A 194 24.24 -1.72 -14.95
C TRP A 194 23.11 -1.47 -15.93
N VAL A 195 21.88 -1.81 -15.56
CA VAL A 195 20.69 -1.48 -16.37
C VAL A 195 20.42 0.02 -16.25
N LEU A 196 20.38 0.73 -17.38
CA LEU A 196 19.98 2.14 -17.42
C LEU A 196 18.45 2.21 -17.48
N THR A 197 17.84 2.65 -16.38
CA THR A 197 16.41 2.91 -16.31
C THR A 197 16.06 4.15 -17.13
N CYS A 198 15.08 4.02 -18.01
CA CYS A 198 14.51 5.10 -18.80
C CYS A 198 13.27 5.70 -18.11
N SER A 199 12.87 6.91 -18.50
CA SER A 199 11.61 7.54 -18.06
C SER A 199 10.38 6.64 -18.31
N ARG A 200 10.42 5.79 -19.34
CA ARG A 200 9.36 4.81 -19.64
C ARG A 200 9.30 3.63 -18.65
N ASP A 201 10.40 3.34 -17.96
CA ASP A 201 10.48 2.28 -16.95
C ASP A 201 9.98 2.76 -15.58
N VAL A 202 9.81 4.08 -15.42
CA VAL A 202 9.24 4.69 -14.22
C VAL A 202 7.72 4.62 -14.32
N ILE A 203 7.10 3.80 -13.48
CA ILE A 203 5.64 3.74 -13.35
C ILE A 203 5.17 5.06 -12.73
N ASP A 204 4.18 5.71 -13.36
CA ASP A 204 3.63 6.96 -12.83
C ASP A 204 2.90 6.74 -11.50
N MET A 205 2.89 7.77 -10.66
CA MET A 205 2.31 7.70 -9.32
C MET A 205 0.80 7.42 -9.35
N GLN A 206 0.08 7.85 -10.40
CA GLN A 206 -1.36 7.59 -10.52
C GLN A 206 -1.63 6.10 -10.76
N THR A 207 -0.80 5.45 -11.57
CA THR A 207 -0.87 4.00 -11.82
C THR A 207 -0.55 3.21 -10.54
N ILE A 208 0.50 3.58 -9.79
CA ILE A 208 0.83 2.96 -8.50
C ILE A 208 -0.35 3.07 -7.53
N ASN A 209 -0.91 4.27 -7.37
CA ASN A 209 -2.07 4.52 -6.52
C ASN A 209 -3.27 3.66 -6.90
N ARG A 210 -3.55 3.57 -8.21
CA ARG A 210 -4.65 2.74 -8.73
C ARG A 210 -4.44 1.25 -8.38
N GLU A 211 -3.23 0.73 -8.54
CA GLU A 211 -2.92 -0.65 -8.18
C GLU A 211 -3.05 -0.91 -6.68
N ASP A 212 -2.61 0.02 -5.85
CA ASP A 212 -2.65 -0.11 -4.40
C ASP A 212 -4.08 -0.06 -3.85
N VAL A 213 -4.94 0.80 -4.42
CA VAL A 213 -6.39 0.76 -4.16
C VAL A 213 -6.95 -0.63 -4.52
N LEU A 214 -6.62 -1.15 -5.70
CA LEU A 214 -7.11 -2.48 -6.12
C LEU A 214 -6.64 -3.59 -5.18
N ARG A 215 -5.37 -3.59 -4.76
CA ARG A 215 -4.83 -4.56 -3.80
C ARG A 215 -5.58 -4.52 -2.47
N LEU A 216 -5.84 -3.32 -1.94
CA LEU A 216 -6.60 -3.16 -0.70
C LEU A 216 -8.03 -3.72 -0.83
N TYR A 217 -8.74 -3.36 -1.90
CA TYR A 217 -10.11 -3.85 -2.12
C TYR A 217 -10.16 -5.38 -2.33
N LEU A 218 -9.20 -5.95 -3.07
CA LEU A 218 -9.09 -7.40 -3.24
C LEU A 218 -8.84 -8.10 -1.91
N PHE A 219 -7.93 -7.57 -1.09
CA PHE A 219 -7.69 -8.10 0.25
C PHE A 219 -8.98 -8.10 1.08
N VAL A 220 -9.68 -6.97 1.14
CA VAL A 220 -10.94 -6.85 1.89
C VAL A 220 -12.00 -7.81 1.37
N ASN A 221 -12.12 -7.99 0.05
CA ASN A 221 -13.08 -8.92 -0.55
C ASN A 221 -12.78 -10.40 -0.22
N ASN A 222 -11.52 -10.74 0.00
CA ASN A 222 -11.09 -12.09 0.38
C ASN A 222 -11.23 -12.39 1.87
N LEU A 223 -11.53 -11.39 2.72
CA LEU A 223 -11.79 -11.61 4.13
C LEU A 223 -13.08 -12.44 4.34
N PRO A 224 -13.19 -13.19 5.46
CA PRO A 224 -14.38 -13.94 5.80
C PRO A 224 -15.64 -13.07 5.82
N GLN A 225 -16.73 -13.59 5.25
CA GLN A 225 -18.00 -12.90 5.23
C GLN A 225 -18.58 -12.76 6.65
N TYR A 226 -19.14 -11.58 6.95
CA TYR A 226 -19.93 -11.37 8.14
C TYR A 226 -21.37 -11.79 7.89
N THR A 227 -21.75 -12.92 8.49
CA THR A 227 -23.14 -13.28 8.71
C THR A 227 -23.58 -12.66 10.04
N PRO A 228 -24.59 -11.76 10.06
CA PRO A 228 -25.25 -11.40 11.30
C PRO A 228 -25.89 -12.68 11.87
N ASP A 229 -25.56 -13.06 13.10
CA ASP A 229 -26.28 -14.15 13.76
C ASP A 229 -27.78 -13.78 13.78
N ALA A 230 -28.64 -14.65 13.25
CA ALA A 230 -30.10 -14.44 13.13
C ALA A 230 -30.85 -14.12 14.45
N VAL A 231 -30.13 -14.08 15.58
CA VAL A 231 -30.63 -13.76 16.92
C VAL A 231 -30.53 -12.26 17.24
N PHE A 232 -29.87 -11.45 16.39
CA PHE A 232 -29.52 -10.05 16.71
C PHE A 232 -30.55 -8.99 16.30
N LEU A 233 -31.69 -9.36 15.71
CA LEU A 233 -32.70 -8.38 15.24
C LEU A 233 -33.75 -7.98 16.28
N MET A 234 -33.80 -8.59 17.46
CA MET A 234 -34.89 -8.34 18.42
C MET A 234 -34.52 -7.53 19.67
N TYR A 235 -33.25 -7.19 19.89
CA TYR A 235 -32.82 -6.59 21.16
C TYR A 235 -32.26 -5.17 21.09
N TYR A 236 -32.00 -4.61 19.90
CA TYR A 236 -31.44 -3.25 19.78
C TYR A 236 -32.47 -2.13 19.55
N ASP A 237 -33.73 -2.46 19.23
CA ASP A 237 -34.80 -1.45 19.07
C ASP A 237 -35.51 -1.05 20.37
N TYR A 238 -35.11 -1.59 21.54
CA TYR A 238 -35.80 -1.39 22.82
C TYR A 238 -34.99 -0.70 23.93
N LEU A 239 -33.83 -0.10 23.60
CA LEU A 239 -33.05 0.66 24.57
C LEU A 239 -32.68 2.05 24.01
N PHE A 240 -33.71 2.88 23.84
CA PHE A 240 -33.65 4.34 23.90
C PHE A 240 -34.59 4.81 25.00
#